data_AF-A0A4V1IWF0-F1
#
_entry.id   AF-A0A4V1IWF0-F1
#
_cell.length_a   1.000
_cell.length_b   1.000
_cell.length_c   1.000
_cell.angle_alpha   90.00
_cell.angle_beta   90.00
_cell.angle_gamma   90.00
#
_symmetry.space_group_name_H-M   'P 1'
#
loop_
_entity.id
_entity.type
_entity.pdbx_description
1 polymer ?
#
loop_
_entity_poly.entity_id
_entity_poly.type
_entity_poly.pdbx_seq_one_letter_code
_entity_poly.pdbx_strand_id
1 'polypeptide(L)'
;MHYGEPVIRRAVPLALGLLCASNPLVNVLDTLSKYSHDNDVDVALNAIFAMGLVGAGTNNARLAQMLRQLASYYYKEPNCLFTVRIAQGLVHMGKGTMTINPYHTNRSIMSTSATAGLLATLVAYTDAKNTILSKSHYLLYNLACAMYPRFLITLDETLASKPVTVRVGQAVDVVGQAGRPKAITGFQTHTTPVLLAHSERAELATEEYLSYTPDLEGFVVLRKNPDYMEEEKE
;
A
#
# COMPACT_ATOMS: atom_id res chain seq x y z
N MET A 1 5.50 11.64 22.94
CA MET A 1 4.09 11.37 23.33
C MET A 1 3.67 12.25 24.50
N HIS A 2 4.36 12.21 25.65
CA HIS A 2 4.03 13.06 26.82
C HIS A 2 4.68 14.46 26.83
N TYR A 3 5.63 14.71 25.93
CA TYR A 3 6.31 16.00 25.79
C TYR A 3 6.17 16.52 24.36
N GLY A 4 5.94 17.83 24.25
CA GLY A 4 5.72 18.55 23.00
C GLY A 4 4.46 19.42 23.06
N GLU A 5 4.55 20.61 22.48
CA GLU A 5 3.41 21.51 22.30
C GLU A 5 2.28 20.79 21.54
N PRO A 6 0.99 21.07 21.82
CA PRO A 6 -0.15 20.42 21.16
C PRO A 6 -0.08 20.42 19.62
N VAL A 7 0.50 21.45 19.01
CA VAL A 7 0.71 21.54 17.55
C VAL A 7 1.61 20.42 17.04
N ILE A 8 2.72 20.15 17.73
CA ILE A 8 3.67 19.09 17.35
C ILE A 8 3.00 17.72 17.50
N ARG A 9 2.24 17.52 18.58
CA ARG A 9 1.51 16.26 18.82
C ARG A 9 0.47 15.95 17.74
N ARG A 10 -0.14 16.97 17.14
CA ARG A 10 -1.10 16.82 16.03
C ARG A 10 -0.44 16.49 14.69
N ALA A 11 0.77 16.98 14.45
CA ALA A 11 1.49 16.78 13.19
C ALA A 11 2.20 15.42 13.10
N VAL A 12 2.69 14.88 14.23
CA VAL A 12 3.45 13.62 14.26
C VAL A 12 2.70 12.43 13.63
N PRO A 13 1.42 12.17 13.95
CA PRO A 13 0.69 11.07 13.31
C PRO A 13 0.55 11.24 11.79
N LEU A 14 0.34 12.47 11.30
CA LEU A 14 0.23 12.75 9.87
C LEU A 14 1.56 12.49 9.14
N ALA A 15 2.68 12.88 9.75
CA ALA A 15 4.01 12.60 9.21
C ALA A 15 4.31 11.08 9.16
N LEU A 16 3.92 10.33 10.19
CA LEU A 16 4.02 8.86 10.19
C LEU A 16 3.15 8.24 9.09
N GLY A 17 1.95 8.78 8.86
CA GLY A 17 1.08 8.39 7.76
C GLY A 17 1.73 8.57 6.39
N LEU A 18 2.41 9.70 6.16
CA LEU A 18 3.11 9.98 4.91
C LEU A 18 4.30 9.05 4.68
N LEU A 19 5.14 8.85 5.70
CA LEU A 19 6.34 8.03 5.61
C LEU A 19 6.04 6.55 5.36
N CYS A 20 4.93 6.06 5.91
CA CYS A 20 4.55 4.64 5.86
C CYS A 20 3.29 4.38 5.03
N ALA A 21 3.01 5.21 4.01
CA ALA A 21 1.85 5.05 3.14
C ALA A 21 1.80 3.64 2.52
N SER A 22 0.69 2.91 2.72
CA SER A 22 0.51 1.51 2.28
C SER A 22 1.60 0.51 2.75
N ASN A 23 2.33 0.84 3.83
CA ASN A 23 3.33 -0.01 4.47
C ASN A 23 3.03 -0.19 5.96
N PRO A 24 2.20 -1.19 6.34
CA PRO A 24 1.80 -1.42 7.72
C PRO A 24 2.92 -2.07 8.53
N LEU A 25 3.88 -1.27 8.99
CA LEU A 25 4.89 -1.68 9.96
C LEU A 25 4.27 -1.79 11.35
N VAL A 26 4.48 -2.92 12.02
CA VAL A 26 3.90 -3.21 13.34
C VAL A 26 4.24 -2.12 14.37
N ASN A 27 5.50 -1.65 14.37
CA ASN A 27 5.96 -0.60 15.28
C ASN A 27 5.20 0.72 15.08
N VAL A 28 4.88 1.07 13.83
CA VAL A 28 4.13 2.29 13.50
C VAL A 28 2.66 2.14 13.88
N LEU A 29 2.08 0.96 13.66
CA LEU A 29 0.70 0.68 14.09
C LEU A 29 0.55 0.76 15.61
N ASP A 30 1.51 0.23 16.36
CA ASP A 30 1.46 0.25 17.84
C ASP A 30 1.66 1.66 18.41
N THR A 31 2.44 2.51 17.73
CA THR A 31 2.56 3.93 18.11
C THR A 31 1.30 4.73 17.77
N LEU A 32 0.72 4.54 16.58
CA LEU A 32 -0.52 5.20 16.18
C LEU A 32 -1.73 4.76 17.02
N SER A 33 -1.78 3.49 17.45
CA SER A 33 -2.80 2.98 18.38
C SER A 33 -2.80 3.69 19.73
N LYS A 34 -1.61 4.07 20.22
CA LYS A 34 -1.49 4.87 21.44
C LYS A 34 -2.00 6.30 21.23
N TYR A 35 -1.68 6.90 20.08
CA TYR A 35 -2.17 8.23 19.73
C TYR A 35 -3.68 8.29 19.48
N SER A 36 -4.32 7.20 19.03
CA SER A 36 -5.77 7.18 18.80
C SER A 36 -6.61 7.20 20.08
N HIS A 37 -5.99 6.97 21.25
CA HIS A 37 -6.63 7.04 22.58
C HIS A 37 -6.16 8.27 23.38
N ASP A 38 -5.59 9.27 22.69
CA ASP A 38 -5.18 10.51 23.34
C ASP A 38 -6.42 11.32 23.77
N ASN A 39 -6.27 12.11 24.85
CA ASN A 39 -7.33 12.97 25.36
C ASN A 39 -7.66 14.13 24.40
N ASP A 40 -6.70 14.58 23.59
CA ASP A 40 -6.96 15.58 22.55
C ASP A 40 -7.60 14.91 21.32
N VAL A 41 -8.88 15.21 21.10
CA VAL A 41 -9.69 14.70 19.97
C VAL A 41 -9.02 14.99 18.62
N ASP A 42 -8.32 16.13 18.48
CA ASP A 42 -7.65 16.49 17.22
C ASP A 42 -6.46 15.56 16.93
N VAL A 43 -5.72 15.16 17.97
CA VAL A 43 -4.61 14.19 17.85
C VAL A 43 -5.15 12.80 17.53
N ALA A 44 -6.23 12.40 18.21
CA ALA A 44 -6.88 11.12 17.97
C ALA A 44 -7.41 11.00 16.53
N LEU A 45 -8.07 12.04 16.01
CA LEU A 45 -8.55 12.12 14.63
C LEU A 45 -7.42 11.93 13.62
N ASN A 46 -6.32 12.67 13.79
CA ASN A 46 -5.16 12.58 12.90
C ASN A 46 -4.49 11.21 12.96
N ALA A 47 -4.44 10.58 14.14
CA ALA A 47 -3.91 9.23 14.31
C ALA A 47 -4.78 8.16 13.64
N ILE A 48 -6.11 8.28 13.74
CA ILE A 48 -7.06 7.38 13.07
C ILE A 48 -6.91 7.48 11.55
N PHE A 49 -6.84 8.70 11.01
CA PHE A 49 -6.62 8.91 9.59
C PHE A 49 -5.27 8.35 9.13
N ALA A 50 -4.20 8.63 9.88
CA ALA A 50 -2.86 8.09 9.59
C ALA A 50 -2.84 6.55 9.59
N MET A 51 -3.54 5.89 10.52
CA MET A 51 -3.71 4.43 10.50
C MET A 51 -4.37 3.93 9.22
N GLY A 52 -5.41 4.64 8.74
CA GLY A 52 -6.04 4.35 7.45
C GLY A 52 -5.07 4.46 6.28
N LEU A 53 -4.23 5.50 6.26
CA LEU A 53 -3.26 5.75 5.20
C LEU A 53 -2.13 4.69 5.18
N VAL A 54 -1.61 4.34 6.36
CA VAL A 54 -0.58 3.29 6.52
C VAL A 54 -1.10 1.93 6.07
N GLY A 55 -2.36 1.63 6.37
CA GLY A 55 -3.02 0.39 5.99
C GLY A 55 -3.59 0.36 4.58
N ALA A 56 -3.54 1.47 3.85
CA ALA A 56 -4.32 1.63 2.64
C ALA A 56 -4.02 0.53 1.61
N GLY A 57 -5.05 -0.21 1.20
CA GLY A 57 -4.91 -1.26 0.21
C GLY A 57 -4.25 -2.56 0.67
N THR A 58 -3.80 -2.65 1.91
CA THR A 58 -3.04 -3.82 2.38
C THR A 58 -3.90 -4.92 2.94
N ASN A 59 -5.19 -4.66 3.20
CA ASN A 59 -6.13 -5.60 3.80
C ASN A 59 -5.59 -6.28 5.09
N ASN A 60 -4.78 -5.56 5.88
CA ASN A 60 -4.16 -6.11 7.07
C ASN A 60 -5.21 -6.41 8.15
N ALA A 61 -5.37 -7.69 8.50
CA ALA A 61 -6.39 -8.16 9.44
C ALA A 61 -6.28 -7.53 10.84
N ARG A 62 -5.05 -7.33 11.35
CA ARG A 62 -4.82 -6.72 12.68
C ARG A 62 -5.30 -5.27 12.71
N LEU A 63 -4.93 -4.49 11.70
CA LEU A 63 -5.35 -3.09 11.58
C LEU A 63 -6.86 -2.97 11.41
N ALA A 64 -7.46 -3.83 10.58
CA ALA A 64 -8.91 -3.87 10.38
C ALA A 64 -9.66 -4.20 11.68
N GLN A 65 -9.09 -5.03 12.56
CA GLN A 65 -9.67 -5.32 13.87
C GLN A 65 -9.52 -4.13 14.83
N MET A 66 -8.37 -3.46 14.85
CA MET A 66 -8.14 -2.27 15.67
C MET A 66 -9.11 -1.13 15.29
N LEU A 67 -9.29 -0.88 13.99
CA LEU A 67 -10.24 0.12 13.51
C LEU A 67 -11.70 -0.24 13.84
N ARG A 68 -12.05 -1.53 13.90
CA ARG A 68 -13.38 -1.97 14.36
C ARG A 68 -13.59 -1.68 15.86
N GLN A 69 -12.57 -1.90 16.68
CA GLN A 69 -12.62 -1.56 18.12
C GLN A 69 -12.74 -0.04 18.34
N LEU A 70 -11.98 0.75 17.58
CA LEU A 70 -12.06 2.21 17.63
C LEU A 70 -13.43 2.75 17.19
N ALA A 71 -14.09 2.11 16.21
CA ALA A 71 -15.45 2.47 15.82
C ALA A 71 -16.46 2.27 16.95
N SER A 72 -16.32 1.20 17.74
CA SER A 72 -17.14 0.97 18.93
C SER A 72 -16.83 1.95 20.06
N TYR A 73 -15.55 2.31 20.24
CA TYR A 73 -15.12 3.27 21.26
C TYR A 73 -15.64 4.69 20.99
N TYR A 74 -15.47 5.19 19.77
CA TYR A 74 -15.91 6.54 19.35
C TYR A 74 -17.35 6.60 18.84
N TYR A 75 -18.21 5.62 19.16
CA TYR A 75 -19.59 5.57 18.67
C TYR A 75 -20.40 6.85 19.00
N LYS A 76 -20.11 7.50 20.14
CA LYS A 76 -20.80 8.71 20.60
C LYS A 76 -20.35 9.99 19.91
N GLU A 77 -19.17 10.01 19.27
CA GLU A 77 -18.60 11.18 18.61
C GLU A 77 -18.68 11.06 17.08
N PRO A 78 -19.61 11.77 16.40
CA PRO A 78 -19.82 11.61 14.97
C PRO A 78 -18.57 11.90 14.11
N ASN A 79 -17.77 12.89 14.50
CA ASN A 79 -16.57 13.30 13.76
C ASN A 79 -15.46 12.23 13.78
N CYS A 80 -15.23 11.64 14.96
CA CYS A 80 -14.29 10.55 15.12
C CYS A 80 -14.78 9.30 14.40
N LEU A 81 -16.06 8.97 14.53
CA LEU A 81 -16.66 7.84 13.82
C LEU A 81 -16.56 8.00 12.29
N PHE A 82 -16.82 9.18 11.74
CA PHE A 82 -16.66 9.48 10.32
C PHE A 82 -15.24 9.17 9.83
N THR A 83 -14.23 9.62 10.57
CA THR A 83 -12.81 9.39 10.23
C THR A 83 -12.43 7.91 10.34
N VAL A 84 -12.93 7.19 11.36
CA VAL A 84 -12.73 5.73 11.48
C VAL A 84 -13.32 4.99 10.28
N ARG A 85 -14.50 5.40 9.79
CA ARG A 85 -15.12 4.79 8.61
C ARG A 85 -14.31 5.02 7.33
N ILE A 86 -13.77 6.22 7.15
CA ILE A 86 -12.85 6.50 6.05
C ILE A 86 -11.61 5.61 6.15
N ALA A 87 -10.99 5.53 7.34
CA ALA A 87 -9.83 4.69 7.55
C ALA A 87 -10.12 3.20 7.25
N GLN A 88 -11.27 2.69 7.67
CA GLN A 88 -11.72 1.33 7.33
C GLN A 88 -11.87 1.14 5.81
N GLY A 89 -12.44 2.12 5.11
CA GLY A 89 -12.55 2.12 3.65
C GLY A 89 -11.19 2.09 2.95
N LEU A 90 -10.23 2.89 3.45
CA LEU A 90 -8.87 2.93 2.91
C LEU A 90 -8.14 1.58 3.07
N VAL A 91 -8.29 0.90 4.21
CA VAL A 91 -7.66 -0.42 4.43
C VAL A 91 -8.11 -1.47 3.41
N HIS A 92 -9.39 -1.44 3.03
CA HIS A 92 -9.99 -2.35 2.04
C HIS A 92 -10.10 -1.74 0.63
N MET A 93 -9.32 -0.68 0.34
CA MET A 93 -9.37 0.02 -0.93
C MET A 93 -9.14 -0.93 -2.11
N GLY A 94 -10.06 -0.89 -3.08
CA GLY A 94 -10.05 -1.82 -4.21
C GLY A 94 -10.08 -3.30 -3.80
N LYS A 95 -10.68 -3.67 -2.66
CA LYS A 95 -10.58 -5.02 -2.04
C LYS A 95 -9.16 -5.47 -1.71
N GLY A 96 -8.24 -4.53 -1.51
CA GLY A 96 -6.81 -4.78 -1.29
C GLY A 96 -5.97 -4.83 -2.57
N THR A 97 -6.53 -4.41 -3.70
CA THR A 97 -5.82 -4.41 -5.00
C THR A 97 -5.18 -3.07 -5.34
N MET A 98 -5.53 -1.99 -4.64
CA MET A 98 -5.04 -0.64 -4.89
C MET A 98 -4.34 -0.09 -3.66
N THR A 99 -3.18 0.55 -3.82
CA THR A 99 -2.38 1.18 -2.75
C THR A 99 -2.25 2.69 -2.98
N ILE A 100 -1.70 3.40 -1.99
CA ILE A 100 -1.51 4.87 -1.98
C ILE A 100 0.00 5.21 -1.89
N ASN A 101 0.87 4.35 -2.42
CA ASN A 101 2.31 4.61 -2.38
C ASN A 101 2.71 5.56 -3.54
N PRO A 102 3.35 6.72 -3.29
CA PRO A 102 3.79 7.62 -4.35
C PRO A 102 4.95 7.06 -5.19
N TYR A 103 5.64 6.04 -4.70
CA TYR A 103 6.69 5.34 -5.43
C TYR A 103 6.11 4.25 -6.33
N HIS A 104 6.52 4.26 -7.60
CA HIS A 104 6.15 3.27 -8.62
C HIS A 104 7.40 2.66 -9.27
N THR A 105 7.22 1.57 -10.02
CA THR A 105 8.29 0.89 -10.78
C THR A 105 9.40 0.40 -9.86
N ASN A 106 9.12 -0.63 -9.05
CA ASN A 106 10.09 -1.21 -8.12
C ASN A 106 10.67 -0.21 -7.10
N ARG A 107 9.91 0.86 -6.81
CA ARG A 107 10.27 2.02 -5.96
C ARG A 107 11.40 2.90 -6.50
N SER A 108 11.70 2.81 -7.78
CA SER A 108 12.77 3.62 -8.40
C SER A 108 12.32 5.05 -8.72
N ILE A 109 11.03 5.24 -9.05
CA ILE A 109 10.52 6.54 -9.50
C ILE A 109 9.41 7.00 -8.55
N MET A 110 9.47 8.27 -8.15
CA MET A 110 8.43 8.92 -7.36
C MET A 110 7.52 9.75 -8.27
N SER A 111 6.22 9.48 -8.23
CA SER A 111 5.23 10.29 -8.94
C SER A 111 4.98 11.60 -8.19
N THR A 112 5.18 12.72 -8.89
CA THR A 112 4.96 14.06 -8.33
C THR A 112 3.49 14.33 -8.07
N SER A 113 2.57 13.80 -8.90
CA SER A 113 1.13 13.97 -8.75
C SER A 113 0.59 13.19 -7.54
N ALA A 114 1.07 11.95 -7.34
CA ALA A 114 0.71 11.14 -6.18
C ALA A 114 1.16 11.80 -4.88
N THR A 115 2.41 12.28 -4.84
CA THR A 115 2.95 13.01 -3.68
C THR A 115 2.18 14.30 -3.40
N ALA A 116 1.85 15.08 -4.43
CA ALA A 116 1.06 16.30 -4.29
C ALA A 116 -0.35 16.01 -3.73
N GLY A 117 -1.01 14.96 -4.22
CA GLY A 117 -2.33 14.54 -3.73
C GLY A 117 -2.30 14.12 -2.26
N LEU A 118 -1.29 13.35 -1.86
CA LEU A 118 -1.07 12.96 -0.47
C LEU A 118 -0.80 14.17 0.42
N LEU A 119 0.13 15.04 0.03
CA LEU A 119 0.46 16.24 0.80
C LEU A 119 -0.74 17.18 0.95
N ALA A 120 -1.52 17.38 -0.12
CA ALA A 120 -2.72 18.20 -0.07
C ALA A 120 -3.73 17.67 0.97
N THR A 121 -3.92 16.35 1.04
CA THR A 121 -4.82 15.74 2.04
C THR A 121 -4.28 15.86 3.46
N LEU A 122 -2.98 15.67 3.67
CA LEU A 122 -2.36 15.79 4.99
C LEU A 122 -2.37 17.23 5.51
N VAL A 123 -2.13 18.20 4.63
CA VAL A 123 -2.24 19.63 4.98
C VAL A 123 -3.69 19.98 5.31
N ALA A 124 -4.68 19.42 4.61
CA ALA A 124 -6.08 19.62 4.99
C ALA A 124 -6.37 19.07 6.41
N TYR A 125 -5.76 17.94 6.80
CA TYR A 125 -5.91 17.34 8.12
C TYR A 125 -5.20 18.11 9.26
N THR A 126 -4.40 19.14 9.00
CA THR A 126 -3.85 19.97 10.09
C THR A 126 -4.94 20.74 10.83
N ASP A 127 -6.03 21.07 10.14
CA ASP A 127 -7.25 21.65 10.73
C ASP A 127 -8.49 20.82 10.33
N ALA A 128 -8.48 19.54 10.72
CA ALA A 128 -9.47 18.56 10.30
C ALA A 128 -10.93 18.95 10.62
N LYS A 129 -11.17 19.67 11.74
CA LYS A 129 -12.51 20.11 12.17
C LYS A 129 -13.13 21.10 11.20
N ASN A 130 -12.38 22.12 10.78
CA ASN A 130 -12.91 23.20 9.95
C ASN A 130 -12.87 22.87 8.45
N THR A 131 -11.92 22.06 8.00
CA THR A 131 -11.77 21.75 6.57
C THR A 131 -12.57 20.50 6.21
N ILE A 132 -12.12 19.33 6.66
CA ILE A 132 -12.58 18.02 6.21
C ILE A 132 -13.87 17.61 6.89
N LEU A 133 -14.10 17.97 8.15
CA LEU A 133 -15.31 17.59 8.88
C LEU A 133 -16.46 18.59 8.70
N SER A 134 -16.19 19.79 8.17
CA SER A 134 -17.21 20.83 7.97
C SER A 134 -17.71 20.91 6.51
N LYS A 135 -17.00 21.63 5.63
CA LYS A 135 -17.51 21.97 4.29
C LYS A 135 -16.78 21.26 3.15
N SER A 136 -15.54 20.86 3.36
CA SER A 136 -14.62 20.46 2.29
C SER A 136 -14.27 18.97 2.32
N HIS A 137 -15.27 18.11 2.49
CA HIS A 137 -15.09 16.65 2.43
C HIS A 137 -14.44 16.18 1.11
N TYR A 138 -14.67 16.90 0.01
CA TYR A 138 -14.18 16.56 -1.31
C TYR A 138 -12.64 16.59 -1.42
N LEU A 139 -11.93 17.24 -0.48
CA LEU A 139 -10.46 17.24 -0.46
C LEU A 139 -9.88 15.84 -0.28
N LEU A 140 -10.66 14.88 0.25
CA LEU A 140 -10.28 13.48 0.30
C LEU A 140 -10.13 12.85 -1.09
N TYR A 141 -10.82 13.37 -2.11
CA TYR A 141 -10.66 12.88 -3.49
C TYR A 141 -9.28 13.16 -4.08
N ASN A 142 -8.50 14.06 -3.50
CA ASN A 142 -7.10 14.25 -3.90
C ASN A 142 -6.26 12.98 -3.67
N LEU A 143 -6.69 12.07 -2.77
CA LEU A 143 -6.08 10.75 -2.62
C LEU A 143 -6.16 9.90 -3.89
N ALA A 144 -7.15 10.14 -4.77
CA ALA A 144 -7.30 9.41 -6.03
C ALA A 144 -6.06 9.57 -6.93
N CYS A 145 -5.35 10.69 -6.85
CA CYS A 145 -4.11 10.92 -7.61
C CYS A 145 -2.97 9.99 -7.18
N ALA A 146 -3.04 9.44 -5.96
CA ALA A 146 -2.05 8.54 -5.41
C ALA A 146 -2.50 7.06 -5.45
N MET A 147 -3.72 6.78 -5.91
CA MET A 147 -4.22 5.41 -6.00
C MET A 147 -3.57 4.68 -7.17
N TYR A 148 -2.85 3.59 -6.88
CA TYR A 148 -2.17 2.77 -7.88
C TYR A 148 -2.43 1.27 -7.64
N PRO A 149 -2.68 0.46 -8.69
CA PRO A 149 -2.91 -0.97 -8.54
C PRO A 149 -1.63 -1.75 -8.17
N ARG A 150 -1.80 -2.86 -7.46
CA ARG A 150 -0.69 -3.69 -6.95
C ARG A 150 -0.79 -5.17 -7.33
N PHE A 151 -1.71 -5.49 -8.24
CA PHE A 151 -1.79 -6.83 -8.81
C PHE A 151 -0.71 -7.02 -9.88
N LEU A 152 -0.35 -8.26 -10.11
CA LEU A 152 0.42 -8.72 -11.27
C LEU A 152 -0.49 -9.60 -12.12
N ILE A 153 -0.81 -9.13 -13.31
CA ILE A 153 -1.58 -9.83 -14.34
C ILE A 153 -0.69 -9.96 -15.57
N THR A 154 -0.58 -11.18 -16.07
CA THR A 154 0.20 -11.48 -17.27
C THR A 154 -0.72 -11.64 -18.47
N LEU A 155 -0.33 -11.01 -19.58
CA LEU A 155 -1.04 -11.00 -20.85
C LEU A 155 -0.16 -11.65 -21.93
N ASP A 156 -0.78 -12.33 -22.89
CA ASP A 156 -0.11 -12.83 -24.09
C ASP A 156 0.02 -11.72 -25.15
N GLU A 157 0.69 -12.00 -26.28
CA GLU A 157 0.85 -11.04 -27.38
C GLU A 157 -0.49 -10.62 -28.02
N THR A 158 -1.53 -11.45 -27.88
CA THR A 158 -2.90 -11.15 -28.29
C THR A 158 -3.71 -10.37 -27.25
N LEU A 159 -3.06 -9.89 -26.18
CA LEU A 159 -3.67 -9.20 -25.03
C LEU A 159 -4.67 -10.05 -24.23
N ALA A 160 -4.68 -11.37 -24.43
CA ALA A 160 -5.45 -12.30 -23.62
C ALA A 160 -4.75 -12.59 -22.29
N SER A 161 -5.52 -12.69 -21.19
CA SER A 161 -4.98 -13.08 -19.89
C SER A 161 -4.42 -14.50 -19.94
N LYS A 162 -3.16 -14.66 -19.54
CA LYS A 162 -2.46 -15.94 -19.56
C LYS A 162 -1.86 -16.22 -18.18
N PRO A 163 -2.33 -17.25 -17.46
CA PRO A 163 -1.76 -17.59 -16.16
C PRO A 163 -0.35 -18.17 -16.36
N VAL A 164 0.63 -17.54 -15.72
CA VAL A 164 2.03 -17.96 -15.73
C VAL A 164 2.53 -18.09 -14.30
N THR A 165 3.47 -19.00 -14.08
CA THR A 165 4.06 -19.25 -12.77
C THR A 165 5.11 -18.19 -12.46
N VAL A 166 4.92 -17.51 -11.34
CA VAL A 166 5.78 -16.45 -10.82
C VAL A 166 6.26 -16.81 -9.42
N ARG A 167 7.49 -16.45 -9.08
CA ARG A 167 7.99 -16.47 -7.70
C ARG A 167 7.83 -15.09 -7.11
N VAL A 168 7.29 -15.02 -5.90
CA VAL A 168 7.13 -13.76 -5.17
C VAL A 168 7.98 -13.83 -3.91
N GLY A 169 8.71 -12.76 -3.63
CA GLY A 169 9.61 -12.71 -2.48
C GLY A 169 10.03 -11.29 -2.14
N GLN A 170 10.66 -11.11 -0.98
CA GLN A 170 11.15 -9.79 -0.60
C GLN A 170 12.27 -9.34 -1.54
N ALA A 171 12.23 -8.07 -1.92
CA ALA A 171 13.26 -7.45 -2.76
C ALA A 171 14.64 -7.48 -2.07
N VAL A 172 15.63 -8.00 -2.78
CA VAL A 172 17.05 -8.01 -2.41
C VAL A 172 17.90 -7.71 -3.63
N ASP A 173 19.10 -7.17 -3.42
CA ASP A 173 19.94 -6.71 -4.54
C ASP A 173 20.51 -7.88 -5.35
N VAL A 174 21.16 -8.83 -4.68
CA VAL A 174 21.59 -10.10 -5.28
C VAL A 174 21.54 -11.21 -4.24
N VAL A 175 20.81 -12.28 -4.54
CA VAL A 175 20.85 -13.57 -3.83
C VAL A 175 20.96 -14.73 -4.83
N GLY A 176 21.56 -15.85 -4.42
CA GLY A 176 21.70 -17.04 -5.26
C GLY A 176 23.16 -17.42 -5.55
N GLN A 177 23.33 -18.41 -6.44
CA GLN A 177 24.65 -18.90 -6.82
C GLN A 177 25.31 -17.97 -7.84
N ALA A 178 26.65 -17.89 -7.81
CA ALA A 178 27.42 -17.14 -8.79
C ALA A 178 27.09 -17.62 -10.22
N GLY A 179 26.63 -16.71 -11.08
CA GLY A 179 26.23 -16.99 -12.46
C GLY A 179 24.73 -16.92 -12.75
N ARG A 180 23.86 -17.03 -11.73
CA ARG A 180 22.41 -16.76 -11.84
C ARG A 180 21.93 -15.93 -10.65
N PRO A 181 22.23 -14.61 -10.66
CA PRO A 181 21.76 -13.72 -9.59
C PRO A 181 20.23 -13.63 -9.62
N LYS A 182 19.60 -13.69 -8.45
CA LYS A 182 18.17 -13.44 -8.24
C LYS A 182 17.99 -12.18 -7.40
N ALA A 183 16.93 -11.43 -7.68
CA ALA A 183 16.60 -10.18 -6.98
C ALA A 183 15.52 -10.37 -5.91
N ILE A 184 15.06 -11.61 -5.66
CA ILE A 184 14.03 -11.93 -4.67
C ILE A 184 14.45 -12.99 -3.66
N THR A 185 14.03 -12.82 -2.40
CA THR A 185 14.08 -13.86 -1.38
C THR A 185 12.77 -14.64 -1.40
N GLY A 186 12.73 -15.76 -2.13
CA GLY A 186 11.54 -16.59 -2.18
C GLY A 186 11.65 -17.72 -3.20
N PHE A 187 11.28 -18.93 -2.79
CA PHE A 187 11.19 -20.09 -3.68
C PHE A 187 9.75 -20.50 -3.97
N GLN A 188 8.78 -19.95 -3.23
CA GLN A 188 7.37 -20.27 -3.42
C GLN A 188 6.88 -19.73 -4.76
N THR A 189 6.27 -20.61 -5.54
CA THR A 189 5.66 -20.29 -6.82
C THR A 189 4.17 -20.04 -6.63
N HIS A 190 3.69 -19.02 -7.32
CA HIS A 190 2.29 -18.65 -7.43
C HIS A 190 1.93 -18.58 -8.92
N THR A 191 0.65 -18.74 -9.23
CA THR A 191 0.14 -18.57 -10.60
C THR A 191 -0.56 -17.22 -10.68
N THR A 192 -0.26 -16.44 -11.73
CA THR A 192 -0.93 -15.16 -11.96
C THR A 192 -2.43 -15.34 -12.22
N PRO A 193 -3.29 -14.42 -11.75
CA PRO A 193 -2.99 -13.13 -11.12
C PRO A 193 -2.59 -13.22 -9.64
N VAL A 194 -1.58 -12.46 -9.23
CA VAL A 194 -1.08 -12.40 -7.84
C VAL A 194 -1.13 -10.98 -7.30
N LEU A 195 -1.37 -10.83 -6.00
CA LEU A 195 -1.22 -9.55 -5.30
C LEU A 195 0.16 -9.48 -4.65
N LEU A 196 0.94 -8.46 -4.99
CA LEU A 196 2.25 -8.25 -4.39
C LEU A 196 2.09 -7.55 -3.03
N ALA A 197 2.93 -7.86 -2.05
CA ALA A 197 3.04 -7.07 -0.83
C ALA A 197 3.92 -5.81 -1.04
N HIS A 198 4.08 -4.97 -0.02
CA HIS A 198 4.76 -3.67 -0.18
C HIS A 198 6.21 -3.82 -0.57
N SER A 199 6.90 -4.77 0.07
CA SER A 199 8.32 -5.04 -0.11
C SER A 199 8.58 -6.29 -0.95
N GLU A 200 7.55 -6.82 -1.59
CA GLU A 200 7.66 -8.00 -2.44
C GLU A 200 7.91 -7.59 -3.89
N ARG A 201 8.64 -8.46 -4.59
CA ARG A 201 8.90 -8.43 -6.02
C ARG A 201 8.53 -9.78 -6.60
N ALA A 202 8.14 -9.78 -7.87
CA ALA A 202 7.90 -10.99 -8.63
C ALA A 202 9.01 -11.23 -9.65
N GLU A 203 9.33 -12.51 -9.87
CA GLU A 203 10.16 -13.00 -10.96
C GLU A 203 9.43 -14.15 -11.67
N LEU A 204 9.66 -14.35 -12.97
CA LEU A 204 9.14 -15.51 -13.68
C LEU A 204 9.79 -16.80 -13.15
N ALA A 205 8.99 -17.84 -12.93
CA ALA A 205 9.50 -19.11 -12.42
C ALA A 205 10.12 -19.99 -13.52
N THR A 206 9.65 -19.84 -14.76
CA THR A 206 10.07 -20.60 -15.95
C THR A 206 10.65 -19.67 -17.02
N GLU A 207 11.56 -20.20 -17.84
CA GLU A 207 12.16 -19.49 -18.99
C GLU A 207 11.33 -19.65 -20.28
N GLU A 208 10.15 -20.27 -20.21
CA GLU A 208 9.22 -20.45 -21.33
C GLU A 208 8.73 -19.12 -21.91
N TYR A 209 8.63 -18.10 -21.04
CA TYR A 209 8.16 -16.76 -21.39
C TYR A 209 9.21 -15.72 -21.03
N LEU A 210 9.35 -14.73 -21.91
CA LEU A 210 10.13 -13.52 -21.67
C LEU A 210 9.17 -12.36 -21.45
N SER A 211 9.41 -11.54 -20.43
CA SER A 211 8.65 -10.31 -20.21
C SER A 211 9.22 -9.18 -21.08
N TYR A 212 8.33 -8.35 -21.63
CA TYR A 212 8.76 -7.13 -22.35
C TYR A 212 9.31 -6.07 -21.38
N THR A 213 8.81 -6.06 -20.15
CA THR A 213 9.29 -5.18 -19.08
C THR A 213 10.21 -5.95 -18.12
N PRO A 214 11.28 -5.30 -17.61
CA PRO A 214 12.12 -5.91 -16.58
C PRO A 214 11.39 -6.03 -15.24
N ASP A 215 10.43 -5.13 -14.99
CA ASP A 215 9.64 -5.10 -13.77
C ASP A 215 8.30 -5.83 -13.98
N LEU A 216 7.98 -6.74 -13.06
CA LEU A 216 6.73 -7.50 -13.04
C LEU A 216 5.71 -6.86 -12.09
N GLU A 217 5.12 -5.74 -12.48
CA GLU A 217 4.09 -5.01 -11.73
C GLU A 217 2.91 -4.66 -12.65
N GLY A 218 1.67 -4.73 -12.15
CA GLY A 218 0.50 -4.33 -12.92
C GLY A 218 0.17 -5.30 -14.05
N PHE A 219 0.12 -4.78 -15.28
CA PHE A 219 -0.09 -5.59 -16.48
C PHE A 219 1.25 -5.81 -17.18
N VAL A 220 1.63 -7.08 -17.33
CA VAL A 220 2.88 -7.47 -18.01
C VAL A 220 2.54 -8.27 -19.25
N VAL A 221 3.03 -7.84 -20.40
CA VAL A 221 2.95 -8.61 -21.64
C VAL A 221 4.12 -9.59 -21.68
N LEU A 222 3.81 -10.85 -21.96
CA LEU A 222 4.76 -11.93 -22.11
C LEU A 222 4.85 -12.34 -23.57
N ARG A 223 6.07 -12.65 -24.01
CA ARG A 223 6.38 -13.27 -25.29
C ARG A 223 6.86 -14.69 -25.07
N LYS A 224 6.44 -15.63 -25.92
CA LYS A 224 7.00 -16.98 -25.89
C LYS A 224 8.48 -16.93 -26.27
N ASN A 225 9.33 -17.54 -25.46
CA ASN A 225 10.76 -17.56 -25.70
C ASN A 225 11.08 -18.42 -26.94
N PRO A 226 11.74 -17.88 -27.99
CA PRO A 226 12.10 -18.65 -29.18
C PRO A 226 13.19 -19.70 -28.93
N ASP A 227 14.01 -19.51 -27.91
CA ASP A 227 15.15 -20.40 -27.58
C ASP A 227 14.77 -21.49 -26.56
N TYR A 228 13.50 -21.53 -26.13
CA TYR A 228 13.03 -22.51 -25.15
C TYR A 228 12.86 -23.88 -25.81
N MET A 229 13.77 -24.80 -25.47
CA MET A 229 13.59 -26.22 -25.73
C MET A 229 12.78 -26.82 -24.58
N GLU A 230 11.64 -27.42 -24.88
CA GLU A 230 10.90 -28.23 -23.90
C GLU A 230 11.82 -29.38 -23.47
N GLU A 231 12.22 -29.40 -22.19
CA GLU A 231 12.84 -30.60 -21.63
C GLU A 231 11.81 -31.73 -21.73
N GLU A 232 12.10 -32.73 -22.58
CA GLU A 232 11.32 -33.96 -22.68
C GLU A 232 11.18 -34.53 -21.26
N LYS A 233 9.93 -34.58 -20.77
CA LYS A 233 9.61 -35.29 -19.54
C LYS A 233 9.77 -36.79 -19.81
N GLU A 234 10.94 -37.33 -19.50
CA GLU A 234 11.11 -38.77 -19.25
C GLU A 234 10.29 -39.24 -18.04
#